data_AF-A0A0X8D2T6-F1
#
_entry.id   AF-A0A0X8D2T6-F1
#
_cell.length_a   1.000
_cell.length_b   1.000
_cell.length_c   1.000
_cell.angle_alpha   90.00
_cell.angle_beta   90.00
_cell.angle_gamma   90.00
#
_symmetry.space_group_name_H-M   'P 1'
#
loop_
_entity.id
_entity.type
_entity.pdbx_description
1 polymer ?
#
loop_
_entity_poly.entity_id
_entity_poly.type
_entity_poly.pdbx_seq_one_letter_code
_entity_poly.pdbx_strand_id
1 'polypeptide(L)'
;MLVEKTLRNIPKTEYRAFFKAHGITKLNKRLQTSSAADYRPILTVIREELQNPNNRFTAEAFDEFLFNKLFYENNNYYYVYCYDDFFADEETPVPDIEKYLQQQPSLLFNQLLTDNEDIRDFQLCTTRIETKNGKFNELKLLIKVCDSSPRKGVVHLYAAITVNVEFKFVIIKFNLNYLDSCHSEKLKIVSDLKKVLTSSSTYRPLQLNIASLNEDGAKETIFKLFEELSLEAEKRLEEKIAPGTDQKIENFLRSLNFHEVKKDYVQQIKAVIYQDISDTFKEEIFPNGWVFKFMFREGDCTRASSRTEDYTPVYSSKVYWHLKELIFKKQRLEEAGFIWHINQNNQKIVFIRIESKNDSLIIQYYRNYNDNRKEKEEFVLRKINTHLPRD
;
A
#
# COMPACT_ATOMS: atom_id res chain seq x y z
N MET A 1 26.00 -6.77 -11.87
CA MET A 1 26.59 -5.42 -11.84
C MET A 1 25.65 -4.40 -11.22
N LEU A 2 25.94 -4.04 -9.98
CA LEU A 2 25.37 -2.88 -9.30
C LEU A 2 25.80 -1.56 -9.97
N VAL A 3 24.83 -0.71 -10.33
CA VAL A 3 25.05 0.59 -10.98
C VAL A 3 24.45 1.73 -10.18
N GLU A 4 24.91 2.97 -10.45
CA GLU A 4 24.38 4.16 -9.76
C GLU A 4 22.86 4.31 -9.86
N LYS A 5 22.27 3.96 -11.02
CA LYS A 5 20.82 4.03 -11.24
C LYS A 5 20.04 3.16 -10.25
N THR A 6 20.58 2.00 -9.88
CA THR A 6 20.02 1.15 -8.80
C THR A 6 20.16 1.87 -7.47
N LEU A 7 21.36 2.35 -7.14
CA LEU A 7 21.65 2.94 -5.83
C LEU A 7 20.84 4.21 -5.52
N ARG A 8 20.50 4.99 -6.56
CA ARG A 8 19.69 6.20 -6.43
C ARG A 8 18.26 5.96 -5.94
N ASN A 9 17.79 4.70 -5.97
CA ASN A 9 16.51 4.35 -5.32
C ASN A 9 16.56 4.57 -3.81
N ILE A 10 17.75 4.56 -3.21
CA ILE A 10 17.94 4.58 -1.76
C ILE A 10 18.62 5.91 -1.35
N PRO A 11 18.08 6.63 -0.37
CA PRO A 11 18.72 7.84 0.15
C PRO A 11 20.16 7.60 0.63
N LYS A 12 21.08 8.53 0.37
CA LYS A 12 22.49 8.44 0.80
C LYS A 12 22.65 8.24 2.32
N THR A 13 21.71 8.76 3.12
CA THR A 13 21.69 8.61 4.58
C THR A 13 21.55 7.15 5.01
N GLU A 14 20.79 6.35 4.27
CA GLU A 14 20.57 4.92 4.52
C GLU A 14 21.86 4.13 4.29
N TYR A 15 22.56 4.40 3.19
CA TYR A 15 23.88 3.82 2.94
C TYR A 15 24.89 4.18 4.02
N ARG A 16 24.90 5.45 4.46
CA ARG A 16 25.75 5.89 5.57
C ARG A 16 25.45 5.12 6.85
N ALA A 17 24.17 4.90 7.16
CA ALA A 17 23.76 4.11 8.32
C ALA A 17 24.23 2.65 8.19
N PHE A 18 23.99 2.02 7.05
CA PHE A 18 24.45 0.65 6.76
C PHE A 18 25.96 0.51 6.90
N PHE A 19 26.75 1.38 6.26
CA PHE A 19 28.21 1.34 6.34
C PHE A 19 28.74 1.59 7.75
N LYS A 20 28.11 2.52 8.50
CA LYS A 20 28.49 2.79 9.89
C LYS A 20 28.22 1.58 10.79
N ALA A 21 27.08 0.90 10.60
CA ALA A 21 26.73 -0.31 11.35
C ALA A 21 27.76 -1.43 11.13
N HIS A 22 28.36 -1.50 9.95
CA HIS A 22 29.41 -2.47 9.60
C HIS A 22 30.84 -1.96 9.91
N GLY A 23 31.00 -0.83 10.59
CA GLY A 23 32.32 -0.35 11.02
C GLY A 23 33.21 0.21 9.90
N ILE A 24 32.62 0.64 8.77
CA ILE A 24 33.37 1.30 7.71
C ILE A 24 33.89 2.65 8.21
N THR A 25 35.20 2.87 8.13
CA THR A 25 35.84 4.10 8.64
C THR A 25 35.93 5.20 7.58
N LYS A 26 36.16 6.44 8.03
CA LYS A 26 36.39 7.63 7.20
C LYS A 26 35.27 7.92 6.17
N LEU A 27 34.02 7.55 6.49
CA LEU A 27 32.86 7.71 5.61
C LEU A 27 32.64 9.15 5.13
N ASN A 28 32.88 10.16 5.98
CA ASN A 28 32.72 11.57 5.58
C ASN A 28 33.64 11.94 4.41
N LYS A 29 34.87 11.41 4.39
CA LYS A 29 35.83 11.62 3.30
C LYS A 29 35.51 10.73 2.11
N ARG A 30 35.21 9.44 2.35
CA ARG A 30 34.92 8.45 1.27
C ARG A 30 33.64 8.75 0.51
N LEU A 31 32.66 9.39 1.15
CA LEU A 31 31.36 9.73 0.56
C LEU A 31 31.21 11.21 0.22
N GLN A 32 32.30 11.96 0.21
CA GLN A 32 32.30 13.36 -0.18
C GLN A 32 32.00 13.46 -1.68
N THR A 33 31.04 14.31 -2.04
CA THR A 33 30.69 14.58 -3.43
C THR A 33 30.24 16.03 -3.58
N SER A 34 30.47 16.61 -4.76
CA SER A 34 30.03 17.94 -5.13
C SER A 34 28.55 18.00 -5.52
N SER A 35 27.90 16.85 -5.78
CA SER A 35 26.52 16.79 -6.24
C SER A 35 25.65 15.84 -5.42
N ALA A 36 24.43 16.29 -5.12
CA ALA A 36 23.43 15.45 -4.45
C ALA A 36 23.08 14.19 -5.26
N ALA A 37 23.15 14.23 -6.60
CA ALA A 37 22.79 13.12 -7.49
C ALA A 37 23.91 12.10 -7.73
N ASP A 38 25.15 12.41 -7.32
CA ASP A 38 26.31 11.55 -7.60
C ASP A 38 26.42 10.41 -6.58
N TYR A 39 26.26 9.17 -7.06
CA TYR A 39 26.31 7.96 -6.24
C TYR A 39 27.60 7.15 -6.46
N ARG A 40 28.52 7.63 -7.31
CA ARG A 40 29.80 6.94 -7.57
C ARG A 40 30.60 6.65 -6.30
N PRO A 41 30.74 7.56 -5.32
CA PRO A 41 31.50 7.25 -4.12
C PRO A 41 30.89 6.10 -3.30
N ILE A 42 29.56 6.01 -3.25
CA ILE A 42 28.85 4.90 -2.58
C ILE A 42 29.15 3.59 -3.33
N LEU A 43 29.05 3.60 -4.66
CA LEU A 43 29.35 2.44 -5.49
C LEU A 43 30.80 1.97 -5.34
N THR A 44 31.75 2.90 -5.27
CA THR A 44 33.16 2.61 -5.03
C THR A 44 33.37 1.93 -3.69
N VAL A 45 32.79 2.47 -2.60
CA VAL A 45 32.87 1.81 -1.28
C VAL A 45 32.32 0.40 -1.33
N ILE A 46 31.17 0.19 -1.97
CA ILE A 46 30.57 -1.16 -2.08
C ILE A 46 31.49 -2.11 -2.83
N ARG A 47 32.03 -1.70 -3.98
CA ARG A 47 32.93 -2.55 -4.78
C ARG A 47 34.21 -2.88 -4.03
N GLU A 48 34.81 -1.90 -3.36
CA GLU A 48 36.02 -2.10 -2.55
C GLU A 48 35.77 -3.12 -1.45
N GLU A 49 34.65 -3.03 -0.73
CA GLU A 49 34.36 -3.97 0.36
C GLU A 49 34.00 -5.36 -0.16
N LEU A 50 33.24 -5.49 -1.26
CA LEU A 50 32.88 -6.80 -1.82
C LEU A 50 34.07 -7.55 -2.44
N GLN A 51 35.12 -6.84 -2.86
CA GLN A 51 36.34 -7.44 -3.42
C GLN A 51 37.44 -7.69 -2.38
N ASN A 52 37.30 -7.15 -1.16
CA ASN A 52 38.32 -7.23 -0.13
C ASN A 52 38.23 -8.56 0.64
N PRO A 53 39.32 -9.34 0.77
CA PRO A 53 39.35 -10.54 1.61
C PRO A 53 39.04 -10.27 3.10
N ASN A 54 39.32 -9.06 3.58
CA ASN A 54 39.02 -8.58 4.94
C ASN A 54 37.84 -7.60 4.91
N ASN A 55 36.77 -7.96 4.20
CA ASN A 55 35.58 -7.15 4.06
C ASN A 55 34.90 -6.86 5.39
N ARG A 56 34.22 -5.71 5.46
CA ARG A 56 33.43 -5.32 6.63
C ARG A 56 31.97 -5.76 6.55
N PHE A 57 31.50 -6.13 5.37
CA PHE A 57 30.19 -6.75 5.14
C PHE A 57 30.27 -7.72 3.96
N THR A 58 29.39 -8.73 3.95
CA THR A 58 29.31 -9.75 2.89
C THR A 58 28.37 -9.34 1.75
N ALA A 59 28.43 -10.07 0.64
CA ALA A 59 27.51 -9.85 -0.49
C ALA A 59 26.06 -10.09 -0.09
N GLU A 60 25.81 -11.10 0.73
CA GLU A 60 24.49 -11.47 1.27
C GLU A 60 23.93 -10.37 2.17
N ALA A 61 24.75 -9.82 3.07
CA ALA A 61 24.32 -8.73 3.95
C ALA A 61 23.94 -7.46 3.15
N PHE A 62 24.70 -7.15 2.10
CA PHE A 62 24.39 -6.02 1.23
C PHE A 62 23.20 -6.30 0.31
N ASP A 63 23.06 -7.52 -0.19
CA ASP A 63 21.91 -7.98 -0.96
C ASP A 63 20.62 -7.89 -0.15
N GLU A 64 20.61 -8.35 1.11
CA GLU A 64 19.47 -8.24 2.01
C GLU A 64 19.10 -6.77 2.24
N PHE A 65 20.08 -5.90 2.50
CA PHE A 65 19.87 -4.45 2.60
C PHE A 65 19.22 -3.89 1.32
N LEU A 66 19.76 -4.24 0.14
CA LEU A 66 19.26 -3.74 -1.14
C LEU A 66 17.85 -4.25 -1.42
N PHE A 67 17.60 -5.55 -1.21
CA PHE A 67 16.30 -6.17 -1.39
C PHE A 67 15.26 -5.54 -0.46
N ASN A 68 15.56 -5.37 0.83
CA ASN A 68 14.62 -4.77 1.77
C ASN A 68 14.21 -3.35 1.36
N LYS A 69 15.17 -2.55 0.90
CA LYS A 69 14.90 -1.19 0.44
C LYS A 69 14.11 -1.15 -0.87
N LEU A 70 14.47 -1.98 -1.85
CA LEU A 70 13.79 -2.00 -3.16
C LEU A 70 12.42 -2.68 -3.12
N PHE A 71 12.24 -3.68 -2.26
CA PHE A 71 11.03 -4.50 -2.21
C PHE A 71 10.00 -3.97 -1.21
N TYR A 72 10.43 -3.48 -0.04
CA TYR A 72 9.51 -3.05 1.02
C TYR A 72 9.49 -1.54 1.22
N GLU A 73 10.62 -0.96 1.60
CA GLU A 73 10.60 0.35 2.24
C GLU A 73 10.29 1.50 1.28
N ASN A 74 10.72 1.39 0.02
CA ASN A 74 10.54 2.46 -0.96
C ASN A 74 9.20 2.41 -1.70
N ASN A 75 8.37 1.39 -1.48
CA ASN A 75 7.13 1.21 -2.23
C ASN A 75 5.94 1.79 -1.45
N ASN A 76 5.13 2.60 -2.11
CA ASN A 76 3.96 3.26 -1.51
C ASN A 76 2.70 3.22 -2.39
N TYR A 77 2.76 2.58 -3.56
CA TYR A 77 1.63 2.47 -4.50
C TYR A 77 1.48 1.04 -5.02
N TYR A 78 0.31 0.44 -4.76
CA TYR A 78 0.11 -1.01 -4.79
C TYR A 78 -1.10 -1.29 -5.67
N TYR A 79 -0.93 -2.15 -6.66
CA TYR A 79 -2.04 -2.76 -7.39
C TYR A 79 -2.29 -4.14 -6.79
N VAL A 80 -3.50 -4.38 -6.30
CA VAL A 80 -3.92 -5.66 -5.75
C VAL A 80 -4.85 -6.32 -6.76
N TYR A 81 -4.61 -7.62 -7.00
CA TYR A 81 -5.38 -8.52 -7.86
C TYR A 81 -5.63 -9.83 -7.12
N CYS A 82 -6.63 -10.58 -7.53
CA CYS A 82 -6.77 -12.00 -7.16
C CYS A 82 -5.96 -12.88 -8.11
N TYR A 83 -5.74 -14.13 -7.74
CA TYR A 83 -5.32 -15.15 -8.68
C TYR A 83 -6.11 -16.44 -8.48
N ASP A 84 -6.29 -17.17 -9.57
CA ASP A 84 -7.03 -18.44 -9.57
C ASP A 84 -6.08 -19.63 -9.47
N ASP A 85 -4.96 -19.55 -10.18
CA ASP A 85 -3.97 -20.62 -10.28
C ASP A 85 -2.59 -20.13 -9.87
N PHE A 86 -1.87 -21.01 -9.16
CA PHE A 86 -0.47 -20.84 -8.78
C PHE A 86 0.14 -22.22 -8.48
N PHE A 87 1.44 -22.39 -8.75
CA PHE A 87 2.09 -23.71 -8.66
C PHE A 87 2.18 -24.32 -7.24
N ALA A 88 1.93 -23.52 -6.20
CA ALA A 88 2.02 -23.93 -4.81
C ALA A 88 0.93 -23.27 -3.95
N ASP A 89 0.62 -23.87 -2.82
CA ASP A 89 -0.32 -23.37 -1.82
C ASP A 89 0.27 -23.46 -0.40
N GLU A 90 -0.50 -23.11 0.62
CA GLU A 90 -0.07 -23.14 2.02
C GLU A 90 0.30 -24.54 2.54
N GLU A 91 -0.23 -25.59 1.91
CA GLU A 91 -0.03 -26.99 2.31
C GLU A 91 1.17 -27.62 1.60
N THR A 92 1.65 -26.99 0.53
CA THR A 92 2.84 -27.42 -0.21
C THR A 92 4.09 -27.28 0.69
N PRO A 93 4.86 -28.36 0.94
CA PRO A 93 6.03 -28.29 1.80
C PRO A 93 7.10 -27.32 1.26
N VAL A 94 7.62 -26.46 2.14
CA VAL A 94 8.66 -25.48 1.79
C VAL A 94 9.87 -26.11 1.08
N PRO A 95 10.42 -27.27 1.53
CA PRO A 95 11.56 -27.89 0.83
C PRO A 95 11.26 -28.30 -0.61
N ASP A 96 10.01 -28.67 -0.92
CA ASP A 96 9.61 -29.05 -2.27
C ASP A 96 9.50 -27.82 -3.17
N ILE A 97 9.00 -26.70 -2.63
CA ILE A 97 8.97 -25.41 -3.32
C ILE A 97 10.39 -24.91 -3.62
N GLU A 98 11.28 -24.93 -2.64
CA GLU A 98 12.67 -24.51 -2.82
C GLU A 98 13.36 -25.36 -3.88
N LYS A 99 13.21 -26.68 -3.82
CA LYS A 99 13.74 -27.61 -4.82
C LYS A 99 13.17 -27.33 -6.21
N TYR A 100 11.86 -27.10 -6.31
CA TYR A 100 11.22 -26.77 -7.57
C TYR A 100 11.78 -25.47 -8.17
N LEU A 101 11.87 -24.40 -7.38
CA LEU A 101 12.38 -23.10 -7.83
C LEU A 101 13.86 -23.16 -8.22
N GLN A 102 14.69 -23.92 -7.48
CA GLN A 102 16.10 -24.15 -7.83
C GLN A 102 16.28 -24.88 -9.18
N GLN A 103 15.33 -25.74 -9.56
CA GLN A 103 15.32 -26.44 -10.85
C GLN A 103 14.88 -25.55 -12.01
N GLN A 104 14.44 -24.32 -11.76
CA GLN A 104 14.01 -23.35 -12.76
C GLN A 104 14.98 -22.16 -12.83
N PRO A 105 16.09 -22.24 -13.60
CA PRO A 105 17.09 -21.17 -13.68
C PRO A 105 16.52 -19.81 -14.10
N SER A 106 15.45 -19.81 -14.91
CA SER A 106 14.78 -18.59 -15.37
C SER A 106 14.14 -17.77 -14.24
N LEU A 107 13.83 -18.40 -13.11
CA LEU A 107 13.21 -17.73 -11.97
C LEU A 107 14.24 -17.05 -11.05
N LEU A 108 15.54 -17.23 -11.25
CA LEU A 108 16.58 -16.52 -10.47
C LEU A 108 16.36 -16.64 -8.95
N PHE A 109 16.04 -17.85 -8.48
CA PHE A 109 15.71 -18.08 -7.08
C PHE A 109 16.91 -17.82 -6.18
N ASN A 110 16.73 -16.93 -5.20
CA ASN A 110 17.77 -16.42 -4.29
C ASN A 110 19.02 -15.87 -5.01
N GLN A 111 18.88 -15.41 -6.26
CA GLN A 111 19.96 -14.72 -6.97
C GLN A 111 20.28 -13.41 -6.24
N LEU A 112 21.57 -13.18 -5.96
CA LEU A 112 22.03 -11.94 -5.34
C LEU A 112 21.90 -10.77 -6.31
N LEU A 113 21.39 -9.64 -5.81
CA LEU A 113 21.18 -8.42 -6.59
C LEU A 113 22.48 -7.76 -7.04
N THR A 114 23.60 -8.09 -6.39
CA THR A 114 24.96 -7.65 -6.78
C THR A 114 25.40 -8.23 -8.12
N ASP A 115 24.89 -9.42 -8.45
CA ASP A 115 25.44 -10.28 -9.50
C ASP A 115 24.77 -10.02 -10.87
N ASN A 116 23.64 -9.33 -10.93
CA ASN A 116 22.86 -9.12 -12.17
C ASN A 116 23.61 -8.31 -13.23
N GLU A 117 24.23 -8.95 -14.22
CA GLU A 117 25.19 -8.33 -15.14
C GLU A 117 24.58 -7.41 -16.21
N ASP A 118 23.30 -7.55 -16.53
CA ASP A 118 22.58 -6.67 -17.46
C ASP A 118 21.14 -6.53 -17.00
N ILE A 119 20.60 -5.29 -16.94
CA ILE A 119 19.26 -5.00 -16.42
C ILE A 119 18.41 -4.31 -17.50
N ARG A 120 17.86 -5.13 -18.38
CA ARG A 120 16.90 -4.77 -19.42
C ARG A 120 15.52 -4.48 -18.81
N ASP A 121 14.68 -3.81 -19.57
CA ASP A 121 13.30 -3.52 -19.18
C ASP A 121 12.51 -4.83 -18.98
N PHE A 122 11.65 -4.84 -17.97
CA PHE A 122 10.87 -6.00 -17.49
C PHE A 122 11.69 -7.24 -17.11
N GLN A 123 12.95 -7.06 -16.68
CA GLN A 123 13.82 -8.17 -16.31
C GLN A 123 13.67 -8.55 -14.82
N LEU A 124 13.51 -9.85 -14.57
CA LEU A 124 13.56 -10.43 -13.22
C LEU A 124 14.95 -10.21 -12.63
N CYS A 125 15.01 -9.70 -11.41
CA CYS A 125 16.27 -9.51 -10.68
C CYS A 125 16.51 -10.63 -9.67
N THR A 126 15.47 -11.11 -8.98
CA THR A 126 15.54 -12.19 -7.99
C THR A 126 14.13 -12.69 -7.67
N THR A 127 14.02 -13.96 -7.32
CA THR A 127 12.84 -14.56 -6.70
C THR A 127 13.18 -15.03 -5.30
N ARG A 128 12.32 -14.73 -4.31
CA ARG A 128 12.46 -15.21 -2.93
C ARG A 128 11.15 -15.76 -2.43
N ILE A 129 11.20 -16.66 -1.47
CA ILE A 129 10.02 -17.11 -0.74
C ILE A 129 10.03 -16.54 0.68
N GLU A 130 8.87 -16.47 1.28
CA GLU A 130 8.73 -16.19 2.71
C GLU A 130 7.79 -17.20 3.35
N THR A 131 8.18 -17.59 4.56
CA THR A 131 7.46 -18.56 5.37
C THR A 131 6.85 -17.89 6.60
N LYS A 132 5.71 -18.40 7.05
CA LYS A 132 5.02 -17.96 8.27
C LYS A 132 4.66 -19.20 9.06
N ASN A 133 5.12 -19.30 10.30
CA ASN A 133 4.96 -20.49 11.15
C ASN A 133 5.43 -21.80 10.48
N GLY A 134 6.50 -21.74 9.69
CA GLY A 134 7.06 -22.89 8.97
C GLY A 134 6.31 -23.31 7.70
N LYS A 135 5.18 -22.65 7.37
CA LYS A 135 4.45 -22.86 6.11
C LYS A 135 4.82 -21.81 5.08
N PHE A 136 4.65 -22.16 3.80
CA PHE A 136 4.81 -21.22 2.71
C PHE A 136 3.72 -20.14 2.75
N ASN A 137 4.11 -18.88 2.58
CA ASN A 137 3.19 -17.74 2.72
C ASN A 137 3.24 -16.80 1.50
N GLU A 138 4.44 -16.50 0.99
CA GLU A 138 4.59 -15.58 -0.15
C GLU A 138 5.71 -16.01 -1.10
N LEU A 139 5.47 -15.81 -2.39
CA LEU A 139 6.51 -15.68 -3.40
C LEU A 139 6.73 -14.18 -3.70
N LYS A 140 8.00 -13.78 -3.76
CA LYS A 140 8.41 -12.40 -4.01
C LYS A 140 9.25 -12.34 -5.26
N LEU A 141 8.86 -11.48 -6.21
CA LEU A 141 9.56 -11.24 -7.46
C LEU A 141 9.97 -9.76 -7.48
N LEU A 142 11.26 -9.48 -7.63
CA LEU A 142 11.73 -8.11 -7.89
C LEU A 142 12.04 -7.98 -9.37
N ILE A 143 11.32 -7.12 -10.08
CA ILE A 143 11.49 -6.91 -11.52
C ILE A 143 11.95 -5.48 -11.77
N LYS A 144 13.01 -5.28 -12.55
CA LYS A 144 13.32 -3.95 -13.10
C LYS A 144 12.39 -3.70 -14.27
N VAL A 145 11.63 -2.62 -14.21
CA VAL A 145 10.61 -2.30 -15.21
C VAL A 145 11.20 -1.46 -16.33
N CYS A 146 11.72 -0.29 -15.99
CA CYS A 146 12.27 0.67 -16.95
C CYS A 146 13.18 1.67 -16.23
N ASP A 147 13.69 2.64 -16.97
CA ASP A 147 14.36 3.81 -16.40
C ASP A 147 13.35 4.93 -16.15
N SER A 148 13.45 5.54 -14.97
CA SER A 148 12.63 6.68 -14.53
C SER A 148 13.53 7.89 -14.35
N SER A 149 13.03 9.09 -14.68
CA SER A 149 13.81 10.32 -14.61
C SER A 149 13.22 11.34 -13.63
N PRO A 150 13.17 11.03 -12.31
CA PRO A 150 12.74 11.99 -11.31
C PRO A 150 13.71 13.18 -11.22
N ARG A 151 13.32 14.24 -10.51
CA ARG A 151 14.12 15.48 -10.33
C ARG A 151 15.57 15.26 -9.85
N LYS A 152 15.88 14.11 -9.22
CA LYS A 152 17.21 13.75 -8.69
C LYS A 152 18.09 12.95 -9.66
N GLY A 153 17.68 12.84 -10.93
CA GLY A 153 18.39 12.14 -11.99
C GLY A 153 17.79 10.77 -12.29
N VAL A 154 18.33 10.10 -13.33
CA VAL A 154 17.82 8.82 -13.81
C VAL A 154 18.04 7.72 -12.76
N VAL A 155 16.99 6.94 -12.50
CA VAL A 155 16.94 5.79 -11.59
C VAL A 155 16.29 4.59 -12.29
N HIS A 156 16.58 3.37 -11.84
CA HIS A 156 15.81 2.21 -12.29
C HIS A 156 14.50 2.13 -11.51
N LEU A 157 13.36 2.04 -12.21
CA LEU A 157 12.08 1.71 -11.60
C LEU A 157 12.01 0.20 -11.39
N TYR A 158 11.70 -0.21 -10.16
CA TYR A 158 11.43 -1.61 -9.81
C TYR A 158 9.95 -1.81 -9.53
N ALA A 159 9.43 -2.98 -9.91
CA ALA A 159 8.18 -3.54 -9.43
C ALA A 159 8.50 -4.63 -8.42
N ALA A 160 8.01 -4.47 -7.19
CA ALA A 160 8.08 -5.49 -6.17
C ALA A 160 6.75 -6.24 -6.16
N ILE A 161 6.77 -7.50 -6.60
CA ILE A 161 5.58 -8.31 -6.78
C ILE A 161 5.53 -9.38 -5.70
N THR A 162 4.40 -9.45 -5.00
CA THR A 162 4.11 -10.47 -4.00
C THR A 162 2.95 -11.34 -4.50
N VAL A 163 3.14 -12.65 -4.57
CA VAL A 163 2.05 -13.63 -4.65
C VAL A 163 1.85 -14.16 -3.24
N ASN A 164 0.76 -13.77 -2.60
CA ASN A 164 0.44 -14.12 -1.22
C ASN A 164 -0.60 -15.25 -1.21
N VAL A 165 -0.24 -16.42 -0.68
CA VAL A 165 -1.10 -17.60 -0.72
C VAL A 165 -2.22 -17.58 0.33
N GLU A 166 -1.99 -16.92 1.47
CA GLU A 166 -2.96 -16.78 2.57
C GLU A 166 -4.20 -15.98 2.15
N PHE A 167 -3.98 -14.89 1.42
CA PHE A 167 -5.04 -14.01 0.96
C PHE A 167 -5.42 -14.23 -0.51
N LYS A 168 -4.76 -15.15 -1.21
CA LYS A 168 -4.90 -15.38 -2.66
C LYS A 168 -4.77 -14.10 -3.50
N PHE A 169 -3.80 -13.26 -3.16
CA PHE A 169 -3.56 -11.99 -3.86
C PHE A 169 -2.26 -11.98 -4.65
N VAL A 170 -2.28 -11.27 -5.77
CA VAL A 170 -1.08 -10.78 -6.46
C VAL A 170 -1.00 -9.28 -6.28
N ILE A 171 0.09 -8.82 -5.68
CA ILE A 171 0.30 -7.42 -5.31
C ILE A 171 1.50 -6.90 -6.09
N ILE A 172 1.27 -5.92 -6.96
CA ILE A 172 2.33 -5.25 -7.73
C ILE A 172 2.60 -3.88 -7.10
N LYS A 173 3.77 -3.73 -6.48
CA LYS A 173 4.14 -2.56 -5.68
C LYS A 173 5.16 -1.69 -6.41
N PHE A 174 4.99 -0.38 -6.30
CA PHE A 174 5.87 0.63 -6.87
C PHE A 174 6.15 1.78 -5.89
N ASN A 175 7.25 2.48 -6.15
CA ASN A 175 7.41 3.86 -5.71
C ASN A 175 6.62 4.79 -6.66
N LEU A 176 5.60 5.49 -6.14
CA LEU A 176 4.72 6.33 -6.93
C LEU A 176 5.47 7.44 -7.67
N ASN A 177 6.44 8.10 -7.00
CA ASN A 177 7.18 9.22 -7.59
C ASN A 177 8.02 8.76 -8.79
N TYR A 178 8.59 7.56 -8.71
CA TYR A 178 9.36 7.00 -9.81
C TYR A 178 8.44 6.49 -10.93
N LEU A 179 7.30 5.88 -10.59
CA LEU A 179 6.29 5.47 -11.56
C LEU A 179 5.70 6.67 -12.33
N ASP A 180 5.42 7.79 -11.65
CA ASP A 180 4.96 9.04 -12.25
C ASP A 180 6.02 9.72 -13.15
N SER A 181 7.30 9.43 -12.92
CA SER A 181 8.41 10.01 -13.69
C SER A 181 8.86 9.12 -14.87
N CYS A 182 8.10 8.06 -15.18
CA CYS A 182 8.34 7.21 -16.34
C CYS A 182 7.73 7.81 -17.62
N HIS A 183 8.31 7.49 -18.77
CA HIS A 183 7.77 7.92 -20.06
C HIS A 183 6.49 7.19 -20.46
N SER A 184 6.30 5.97 -19.97
CA SER A 184 5.11 5.15 -20.24
C SER A 184 4.01 5.44 -19.21
N GLU A 185 2.75 5.38 -19.66
CA GLU A 185 1.60 5.47 -18.77
C GLU A 185 1.57 4.32 -17.75
N LYS A 186 1.12 4.61 -16.51
CA LYS A 186 1.09 3.63 -15.40
C LYS A 186 0.33 2.36 -15.76
N LEU A 187 -0.81 2.50 -16.43
CA LEU A 187 -1.66 1.37 -16.80
C LEU A 187 -1.00 0.47 -17.83
N LYS A 188 -0.27 1.07 -18.78
CA LYS A 188 0.52 0.31 -19.75
C LYS A 188 1.60 -0.50 -19.06
N ILE A 189 2.36 0.11 -18.13
CA ILE A 189 3.40 -0.58 -17.35
C ILE A 189 2.81 -1.78 -16.59
N VAL A 190 1.67 -1.59 -15.91
CA VAL A 190 1.02 -2.64 -15.13
C VAL A 190 0.47 -3.74 -16.03
N SER A 191 -0.14 -3.38 -17.17
CA SER A 191 -0.63 -4.32 -18.17
C SER A 191 0.50 -5.17 -18.77
N ASP A 192 1.62 -4.53 -19.14
CA ASP A 192 2.81 -5.21 -19.65
C ASP A 192 3.40 -6.15 -18.59
N LEU A 193 3.47 -5.75 -17.31
CA LEU A 193 3.88 -6.63 -16.21
C LEU A 193 2.96 -7.84 -16.05
N LYS A 194 1.64 -7.64 -16.06
CA LYS A 194 0.69 -8.76 -16.00
C LYS A 194 0.92 -9.74 -17.14
N LYS A 195 1.07 -9.24 -18.38
CA LYS A 195 1.36 -10.07 -19.56
C LYS A 195 2.68 -10.82 -19.43
N VAL A 196 3.72 -10.16 -18.92
CA VAL A 196 5.02 -10.80 -18.67
C VAL A 196 4.88 -11.92 -17.64
N LEU A 197 4.18 -11.68 -16.53
CA LEU A 197 3.99 -12.67 -15.46
C LEU A 197 3.17 -13.89 -15.89
N THR A 198 2.19 -13.72 -16.77
CA THR A 198 1.29 -14.82 -17.18
C THR A 198 1.69 -15.51 -18.48
N SER A 199 2.37 -14.80 -19.41
CA SER A 199 2.58 -15.28 -20.78
C SER A 199 4.04 -15.51 -21.16
N SER A 200 5.01 -15.03 -20.37
CA SER A 200 6.43 -15.22 -20.68
C SER A 200 6.91 -16.61 -20.29
N SER A 201 7.81 -17.17 -21.08
CA SER A 201 8.49 -18.44 -20.78
C SER A 201 9.23 -18.42 -19.44
N THR A 202 9.70 -17.25 -19.01
CA THR A 202 10.41 -17.07 -17.72
C THR A 202 9.53 -17.45 -16.53
N TYR A 203 8.25 -17.07 -16.57
CA TYR A 203 7.31 -17.19 -15.43
C TYR A 203 6.32 -18.33 -15.60
N ARG A 204 6.31 -19.01 -16.76
CA ARG A 204 5.48 -20.20 -17.00
C ARG A 204 5.56 -21.25 -15.88
N PRO A 205 6.72 -21.54 -15.24
CA PRO A 205 6.76 -22.49 -14.13
C PRO A 205 5.91 -22.09 -12.92
N LEU A 206 5.62 -20.80 -12.73
CA LEU A 206 4.79 -20.32 -11.62
C LEU A 206 3.31 -20.67 -11.80
N GLN A 207 2.88 -20.98 -13.03
CA GLN A 207 1.49 -21.25 -13.40
C GLN A 207 0.52 -20.17 -12.89
N LEU A 208 0.99 -18.92 -12.83
CA LEU A 208 0.23 -17.83 -12.23
C LEU A 208 -0.85 -17.32 -13.19
N ASN A 209 -2.11 -17.41 -12.78
CA ASN A 209 -3.23 -16.80 -13.49
C ASN A 209 -3.79 -15.61 -12.70
N ILE A 210 -3.50 -14.38 -13.15
CA ILE A 210 -3.92 -13.15 -12.47
C ILE A 210 -5.35 -12.78 -12.89
N ALA A 211 -6.30 -13.02 -11.98
CA ALA A 211 -7.68 -12.63 -12.14
C ALA A 211 -7.88 -11.14 -11.86
N SER A 212 -8.77 -10.50 -12.63
CA SER A 212 -9.25 -9.16 -12.33
C SER A 212 -10.14 -9.17 -11.09
N LEU A 213 -10.03 -8.15 -10.24
CA LEU A 213 -11.08 -7.88 -9.27
C LEU A 213 -12.26 -7.29 -10.05
N ASN A 214 -13.40 -7.99 -10.07
CA ASN A 214 -14.65 -7.44 -10.59
C ASN A 214 -14.82 -6.01 -10.04
N GLU A 215 -14.97 -5.01 -10.92
CA GLU A 215 -14.97 -3.59 -10.54
C GLU A 215 -16.05 -3.29 -9.47
N ASP A 216 -17.19 -3.97 -9.57
CA ASP A 216 -18.28 -3.89 -8.59
C ASP A 216 -17.86 -4.48 -7.25
N GLY A 217 -17.22 -5.65 -7.26
CA GLY A 217 -16.70 -6.27 -6.04
C GLY A 217 -15.67 -5.40 -5.33
N ALA A 218 -14.76 -4.77 -6.08
CA ALA A 218 -13.81 -3.81 -5.53
C ALA A 218 -14.49 -2.59 -4.90
N LYS A 219 -15.52 -2.02 -5.56
CA LYS A 219 -16.29 -0.89 -5.02
C LYS A 219 -17.10 -1.26 -3.77
N GLU A 220 -17.64 -2.47 -3.74
CA GLU A 220 -18.36 -3.02 -2.58
C GLU A 220 -17.41 -3.25 -1.40
N THR A 221 -16.21 -3.79 -1.63
CA THR A 221 -15.18 -3.93 -0.59
C THR A 221 -14.77 -2.59 0.00
N ILE A 222 -14.55 -1.56 -0.83
CA ILE A 222 -14.24 -0.19 -0.35
C ILE A 222 -15.40 0.36 0.49
N PHE A 223 -16.64 0.16 0.03
CA PHE A 223 -17.82 0.57 0.78
C PHE A 223 -17.93 -0.13 2.13
N LYS A 224 -17.70 -1.45 2.20
CA LYS A 224 -17.77 -2.19 3.47
C LYS A 224 -16.76 -1.72 4.50
N LEU A 225 -15.54 -1.41 4.07
CA LEU A 225 -14.51 -0.80 4.93
C LEU A 225 -14.93 0.60 5.41
N PHE A 226 -15.55 1.39 4.53
CA PHE A 226 -16.09 2.71 4.86
C PHE A 226 -17.28 2.64 5.82
N GLU A 227 -18.20 1.71 5.60
CA GLU A 227 -19.39 1.45 6.40
C GLU A 227 -18.99 1.05 7.83
N GLU A 228 -18.05 0.12 7.98
CA GLU A 228 -17.54 -0.34 9.28
C GLU A 228 -17.09 0.83 10.17
N LEU A 229 -16.19 1.67 9.66
CA LEU A 229 -15.68 2.82 10.41
C LEU A 229 -16.74 3.92 10.59
N SER A 230 -17.59 4.15 9.60
CA SER A 230 -18.62 5.18 9.67
C SER A 230 -19.70 4.87 10.71
N LEU A 231 -20.14 3.61 10.79
CA LEU A 231 -21.12 3.18 11.80
C LEU A 231 -20.52 3.19 13.20
N GLU A 232 -19.26 2.77 13.36
CA GLU A 232 -18.55 2.90 14.63
C GLU A 232 -18.47 4.38 15.06
N ALA A 233 -18.05 5.26 14.15
CA ALA A 233 -17.93 6.68 14.42
C ALA A 233 -19.26 7.31 14.83
N GLU A 234 -20.35 7.01 14.11
CA GLU A 234 -21.67 7.52 14.45
C GLU A 234 -22.14 7.05 15.83
N LYS A 235 -21.93 5.78 16.17
CA LYS A 235 -22.25 5.26 17.51
C LYS A 235 -21.48 6.04 18.59
N ARG A 236 -20.20 6.33 18.37
CA ARG A 236 -19.37 7.09 19.31
C ARG A 236 -19.82 8.55 19.44
N LEU A 237 -20.21 9.16 18.34
CA LEU A 237 -20.74 10.53 18.34
C LEU A 237 -22.08 10.60 19.08
N GLU A 238 -22.93 9.59 18.91
CA GLU A 238 -24.19 9.45 19.64
C GLU A 238 -23.97 9.28 21.15
N GLU A 239 -23.00 8.46 21.57
CA GLU A 239 -22.61 8.28 22.99
C GLU A 239 -22.18 9.60 23.66
N LYS A 240 -21.76 10.60 22.88
CA LYS A 240 -21.35 11.93 23.38
C LYS A 240 -22.50 12.94 23.43
N ILE A 241 -23.64 12.65 22.82
CA ILE A 241 -24.81 13.53 22.88
C ILE A 241 -25.46 13.44 24.27
N ALA A 242 -25.88 14.59 24.80
CA ALA A 242 -26.56 14.64 26.09
C ALA A 242 -27.90 13.86 26.06
N PRO A 243 -28.26 13.11 27.11
CA PRO A 243 -29.55 12.43 27.19
C PRO A 243 -30.73 13.39 26.98
N GLY A 244 -31.76 12.93 26.27
CA GLY A 244 -32.96 13.73 25.97
C GLY A 244 -32.79 14.76 24.86
N THR A 245 -31.67 14.73 24.11
CA THR A 245 -31.46 15.62 22.96
C THR A 245 -32.54 15.44 21.88
N ASP A 246 -32.96 14.20 21.60
CA ASP A 246 -34.04 13.92 20.65
C ASP A 246 -35.34 14.65 21.05
N GLN A 247 -35.76 14.57 22.31
CA GLN A 247 -36.92 15.32 22.82
C GLN A 247 -36.74 16.84 22.67
N LYS A 248 -35.55 17.37 22.94
CA LYS A 248 -35.27 18.81 22.80
C LYS A 248 -35.40 19.26 21.35
N ILE A 249 -34.91 18.46 20.40
CA ILE A 249 -35.03 18.73 18.97
C ILE A 249 -36.50 18.68 18.53
N GLU A 250 -37.23 17.64 18.95
CA GLU A 250 -38.67 17.52 18.64
C GLU A 250 -39.47 18.71 19.18
N ASN A 251 -39.22 19.11 20.42
CA ASN A 251 -39.88 20.26 21.04
C ASN A 251 -39.53 21.57 20.31
N PHE A 252 -38.28 21.74 19.89
CA PHE A 252 -37.86 22.88 19.08
C PHE A 252 -38.61 22.93 17.74
N LEU A 253 -38.68 21.82 17.00
CA LEU A 253 -39.38 21.75 15.72
C LEU A 253 -40.89 22.03 15.89
N ARG A 254 -41.52 21.49 16.94
CA ARG A 254 -42.93 21.79 17.26
C ARG A 254 -43.14 23.27 17.60
N SER A 255 -42.20 23.92 18.29
CA SER A 255 -42.27 25.35 18.60
C SER A 255 -42.24 26.24 17.35
N LEU A 256 -41.71 25.73 16.24
CA LEU A 256 -41.72 26.38 14.92
C LEU A 256 -42.96 26.03 14.08
N ASN A 257 -43.99 25.42 14.69
CA ASN A 257 -45.23 24.97 14.04
C ASN A 257 -45.08 23.82 13.03
N PHE A 258 -44.05 22.97 13.16
CA PHE A 258 -44.04 21.70 12.43
C PHE A 258 -45.07 20.75 13.04
N HIS A 259 -46.14 20.46 12.29
CA HIS A 259 -47.23 19.59 12.74
C HIS A 259 -46.82 18.12 12.87
N GLU A 260 -45.95 17.64 11.97
CA GLU A 260 -45.40 16.29 12.00
C GLU A 260 -43.87 16.37 12.00
N VAL A 261 -43.25 15.95 13.11
CA VAL A 261 -41.80 15.89 13.23
C VAL A 261 -41.31 14.57 12.63
N LYS A 262 -40.77 14.64 11.41
CA LYS A 262 -40.16 13.48 10.75
C LYS A 262 -38.83 13.13 11.41
N LYS A 263 -38.54 11.83 11.54
CA LYS A 263 -37.25 11.33 12.08
C LYS A 263 -36.06 11.91 11.33
N ASP A 264 -36.16 12.07 10.02
CA ASP A 264 -35.10 12.62 9.17
C ASP A 264 -34.70 14.04 9.60
N TYR A 265 -35.65 14.87 10.04
CA TYR A 265 -35.34 16.22 10.53
C TYR A 265 -34.56 16.17 11.85
N VAL A 266 -34.91 15.23 12.74
CA VAL A 266 -34.17 15.01 13.99
C VAL A 266 -32.74 14.57 13.66
N GLN A 267 -32.58 13.62 12.74
CA GLN A 267 -31.27 13.12 12.31
C GLN A 267 -30.42 14.21 11.63
N GLN A 268 -31.00 15.09 10.82
CA GLN A 268 -30.29 16.22 10.22
C GLN A 268 -29.77 17.20 11.27
N ILE A 269 -30.56 17.49 12.32
CA ILE A 269 -30.11 18.35 13.41
C ILE A 269 -29.03 17.65 14.24
N LYS A 270 -29.16 16.35 14.52
CA LYS A 270 -28.12 15.55 15.19
C LYS A 270 -26.83 15.53 14.38
N ALA A 271 -26.90 15.44 13.05
CA ALA A 271 -25.74 15.52 12.18
C ALA A 271 -24.96 16.83 12.32
N VAL A 272 -25.62 17.95 12.63
CA VAL A 272 -24.92 19.22 12.94
C VAL A 272 -24.19 19.13 14.29
N ILE A 273 -24.81 18.53 15.30
CA ILE A 273 -24.18 18.28 16.60
C ILE A 273 -22.98 17.34 16.46
N TYR A 274 -23.12 16.27 15.67
CA TYR A 274 -22.05 15.32 15.38
C TYR A 274 -20.84 15.98 14.71
N GLN A 275 -21.06 16.92 13.78
CA GLN A 275 -19.98 17.68 13.15
C GLN A 275 -19.17 18.44 14.17
N ASP A 276 -19.84 19.16 15.07
CA ASP A 276 -19.20 19.97 16.13
C ASP A 276 -18.41 19.11 17.11
N ILE A 277 -18.98 17.98 17.54
CA ILE A 277 -18.30 17.00 18.41
C ILE A 277 -17.07 16.42 17.69
N SER A 278 -17.22 16.02 16.43
CA SER A 278 -16.13 15.41 15.64
C SER A 278 -14.99 16.38 15.39
N ASP A 279 -15.26 17.68 15.25
CA ASP A 279 -14.22 18.69 15.07
C ASP A 279 -13.43 18.94 16.35
N THR A 280 -14.08 18.82 17.51
CA THR A 280 -13.49 19.12 18.82
C THR A 280 -12.62 17.98 19.38
N PHE A 281 -12.89 16.71 19.03
CA PHE A 281 -12.29 15.53 19.69
C PHE A 281 -11.76 14.47 18.71
N LYS A 282 -10.91 14.86 17.76
CA LYS A 282 -10.53 14.03 16.59
C LYS A 282 -9.89 12.67 16.92
N GLU A 283 -9.00 12.57 17.92
CA GLU A 283 -8.23 11.34 18.17
C GLU A 283 -8.79 10.47 19.31
N GLU A 284 -9.45 11.08 20.30
CA GLU A 284 -9.98 10.36 21.47
C GLU A 284 -11.31 9.63 21.18
N ILE A 285 -12.06 10.06 20.16
CA ILE A 285 -13.39 9.49 19.87
C ILE A 285 -13.30 8.19 19.06
N PHE A 286 -12.28 8.03 18.20
CA PHE A 286 -12.24 6.97 17.20
C PHE A 286 -11.11 5.97 17.45
N PRO A 287 -11.29 4.99 18.36
CA PRO A 287 -10.21 4.11 18.83
C PRO A 287 -9.66 3.19 17.73
N ASN A 288 -10.46 2.80 16.75
CA ASN A 288 -10.05 1.97 15.63
C ASN A 288 -9.57 2.78 14.41
N GLY A 289 -9.64 4.11 14.49
CA GLY A 289 -9.37 5.04 13.39
C GLY A 289 -10.63 5.57 12.72
N TRP A 290 -10.49 6.26 11.58
CA TRP A 290 -11.58 6.96 10.92
C TRP A 290 -11.41 7.04 9.40
N VAL A 291 -12.51 7.35 8.72
CA VAL A 291 -12.49 7.74 7.30
C VAL A 291 -12.14 9.23 7.20
N PHE A 292 -11.15 9.59 6.39
CA PHE A 292 -10.79 10.99 6.15
C PHE A 292 -11.17 11.46 4.75
N LYS A 293 -11.47 10.57 3.80
CA LYS A 293 -12.03 10.97 2.50
C LYS A 293 -12.86 9.87 1.87
N PHE A 294 -13.72 10.27 0.95
CA PHE A 294 -14.42 9.38 0.04
C PHE A 294 -14.64 10.03 -1.32
N MET A 295 -14.81 9.21 -2.34
CA MET A 295 -15.33 9.58 -3.65
C MET A 295 -16.48 8.66 -3.98
N PHE A 296 -17.57 9.28 -4.37
CA PHE A 296 -18.82 8.63 -4.72
C PHE A 296 -19.27 9.13 -6.09
N ARG A 297 -19.69 8.23 -6.97
CA ARG A 297 -20.39 8.58 -8.21
C ARG A 297 -21.82 8.08 -8.21
N GLU A 298 -22.71 8.94 -8.68
CA GLU A 298 -24.10 8.61 -8.98
C GLU A 298 -24.35 8.76 -10.48
N GLY A 299 -24.47 7.62 -11.15
CA GLY A 299 -24.55 7.57 -12.62
C GLY A 299 -23.29 8.11 -13.29
N ASP A 300 -23.42 8.54 -14.55
CA ASP A 300 -22.28 8.98 -15.36
C ASP A 300 -21.89 10.45 -15.13
N CYS A 301 -22.76 11.24 -14.48
CA CYS A 301 -22.63 12.69 -14.44
C CYS A 301 -22.33 13.26 -13.06
N THR A 302 -22.75 12.60 -11.97
CA THR A 302 -22.64 13.16 -10.63
C THR A 302 -21.45 12.53 -9.91
N ARG A 303 -20.44 13.34 -9.61
CA ARG A 303 -19.29 12.95 -8.79
C ARG A 303 -19.22 13.84 -7.57
N ALA A 304 -19.25 13.21 -6.40
CA ALA A 304 -19.00 13.88 -5.13
C ALA A 304 -17.72 13.36 -4.49
N SER A 305 -16.96 14.25 -3.86
CA SER A 305 -15.77 13.85 -3.10
C SER A 305 -15.59 14.76 -1.89
N SER A 306 -15.22 14.17 -0.76
CA SER A 306 -14.64 14.92 0.35
C SER A 306 -13.12 14.98 0.17
N ARG A 307 -12.54 16.18 0.28
CA ARG A 307 -11.10 16.38 0.36
C ARG A 307 -10.80 17.06 1.68
N THR A 308 -10.36 16.30 2.68
CA THR A 308 -9.66 16.89 3.83
C THR A 308 -8.17 16.73 3.57
N GLU A 309 -7.50 17.83 3.22
CA GLU A 309 -6.05 17.83 3.02
C GLU A 309 -5.31 17.56 4.34
N ASP A 310 -5.94 17.91 5.46
CA ASP A 310 -5.44 17.71 6.82
C ASP A 310 -5.79 16.32 7.41
N TYR A 311 -6.39 15.44 6.62
CA TYR A 311 -6.75 14.06 7.01
C TYR A 311 -7.70 13.97 8.21
N THR A 312 -8.46 15.03 8.46
CA THR A 312 -9.47 15.08 9.52
C THR A 312 -10.63 14.12 9.20
N PRO A 313 -11.34 13.61 10.24
CA PRO A 313 -12.49 12.73 10.03
C PRO A 313 -13.55 13.36 9.14
N VAL A 314 -14.06 12.63 8.15
CA VAL A 314 -15.13 13.13 7.26
C VAL A 314 -16.42 13.47 8.01
N TYR A 315 -16.58 12.97 9.24
CA TYR A 315 -17.73 13.21 10.10
C TYR A 315 -17.84 14.67 10.58
N SER A 316 -16.74 15.44 10.51
CA SER A 316 -16.76 16.90 10.64
C SER A 316 -17.33 17.64 9.42
N SER A 317 -17.41 16.96 8.27
CA SER A 317 -17.80 17.59 7.01
C SER A 317 -19.31 17.52 6.76
N LYS A 318 -19.92 18.68 6.47
CA LYS A 318 -21.30 18.77 5.97
C LYS A 318 -21.57 17.87 4.75
N VAL A 319 -20.59 17.74 3.86
CA VAL A 319 -20.70 16.96 2.62
C VAL A 319 -20.93 15.48 2.92
N TYR A 320 -20.29 14.93 3.96
CA TYR A 320 -20.51 13.54 4.37
C TYR A 320 -21.96 13.31 4.77
N TRP A 321 -22.50 14.13 5.69
CA TRP A 321 -23.85 13.93 6.21
C TRP A 321 -24.93 14.10 5.15
N HIS A 322 -24.76 15.02 4.20
CA HIS A 322 -25.70 15.16 3.08
C HIS A 322 -25.69 13.96 2.12
N LEU A 323 -24.56 13.26 1.99
CA LEU A 323 -24.39 12.17 1.03
C LEU A 323 -24.50 10.78 1.67
N LYS A 324 -24.44 10.69 3.01
CA LYS A 324 -24.40 9.43 3.75
C LYS A 324 -25.52 8.49 3.32
N GLU A 325 -26.76 8.96 3.30
CA GLU A 325 -27.91 8.12 2.91
C GLU A 325 -27.78 7.57 1.48
N LEU A 326 -27.31 8.40 0.53
CA LEU A 326 -27.10 7.98 -0.85
C LEU A 326 -25.97 6.94 -0.97
N ILE A 327 -24.86 7.16 -0.27
CA ILE A 327 -23.71 6.24 -0.24
C ILE A 327 -24.15 4.89 0.34
N PHE A 328 -24.82 4.89 1.50
CA PHE A 328 -25.31 3.67 2.16
C PHE A 328 -26.37 2.95 1.34
N LYS A 329 -27.21 3.67 0.60
CA LYS A 329 -28.20 3.07 -0.31
C LYS A 329 -27.54 2.38 -1.50
N LYS A 330 -26.46 2.95 -2.06
CA LYS A 330 -25.75 2.41 -3.22
C LYS A 330 -24.80 1.27 -2.88
N GLN A 331 -24.32 1.22 -1.64
CA GLN A 331 -23.40 0.18 -1.12
C GLN A 331 -22.10 0.04 -1.94
N ARG A 332 -21.68 1.10 -2.62
CA ARG A 332 -20.54 1.12 -3.54
C ARG A 332 -19.80 2.44 -3.44
N LEU A 333 -18.47 2.39 -3.44
CA LEU A 333 -17.59 3.57 -3.43
C LEU A 333 -16.39 3.36 -4.36
N GLU A 334 -16.06 4.37 -5.16
CA GLU A 334 -14.89 4.33 -6.05
C GLU A 334 -13.58 4.51 -5.28
N GLU A 335 -13.59 5.36 -4.26
CA GLU A 335 -12.39 5.70 -3.49
C GLU A 335 -12.77 5.98 -2.04
N ALA A 336 -11.94 5.52 -1.11
CA ALA A 336 -11.99 5.94 0.28
C ALA A 336 -10.59 6.03 0.88
N GLY A 337 -10.44 6.92 1.85
CA GLY A 337 -9.22 7.06 2.62
C GLY A 337 -9.45 6.74 4.08
N PHE A 338 -8.54 5.95 4.63
CA PHE A 338 -8.62 5.39 5.96
C PHE A 338 -7.39 5.77 6.78
N ILE A 339 -7.62 6.16 8.03
CA ILE A 339 -6.66 6.09 9.11
C ILE A 339 -7.11 4.96 10.02
N TRP A 340 -6.25 3.98 10.28
CA TRP A 340 -6.50 2.86 11.17
C TRP A 340 -5.46 2.80 12.27
N HIS A 341 -5.92 2.44 13.47
CA HIS A 341 -5.04 2.11 14.58
C HIS A 341 -4.86 0.59 14.62
N ILE A 342 -3.62 0.11 14.49
CA ILE A 342 -3.30 -1.32 14.60
C ILE A 342 -3.41 -1.79 16.05
N ASN A 343 -3.08 -0.91 17.00
CA ASN A 343 -3.16 -1.17 18.43
C ASN A 343 -3.94 -0.06 19.15
N GLN A 344 -4.56 -0.42 20.27
CA GLN A 344 -5.41 0.48 21.06
C GLN A 344 -4.66 1.67 21.68
N ASN A 345 -3.32 1.65 21.68
CA ASN A 345 -2.49 2.73 22.23
C ASN A 345 -2.18 3.85 21.21
N ASN A 346 -2.79 3.83 20.02
CA ASN A 346 -2.59 4.81 18.93
C ASN A 346 -1.13 4.97 18.43
N GLN A 347 -0.20 4.12 18.87
CA GLN A 347 1.22 4.22 18.52
C GLN A 347 1.50 3.69 17.11
N LYS A 348 0.70 2.72 16.63
CA LYS A 348 0.84 2.14 15.30
C LYS A 348 -0.36 2.52 14.44
N ILE A 349 -0.20 3.57 13.65
CA ILE A 349 -1.21 4.00 12.69
C ILE A 349 -0.87 3.56 11.26
N VAL A 350 -1.91 3.23 10.51
CA VAL A 350 -1.88 3.01 9.06
C VAL A 350 -2.74 4.05 8.41
N PHE A 351 -2.18 4.75 7.45
CA PHE A 351 -2.87 5.80 6.74
C PHE A 351 -2.70 5.59 5.23
N ILE A 352 -3.84 5.29 4.60
CA ILE A 352 -3.95 4.83 3.22
C ILE A 352 -5.12 5.47 2.47
N ARG A 353 -5.04 5.42 1.15
CA ARG A 353 -6.17 5.54 0.23
C ARG A 353 -6.33 4.22 -0.51
N ILE A 354 -7.58 3.80 -0.70
CA ILE A 354 -7.96 2.70 -1.58
C ILE A 354 -8.84 3.27 -2.70
N GLU A 355 -8.54 2.90 -3.94
CA GLU A 355 -9.28 3.28 -5.15
C GLU A 355 -9.58 2.02 -5.97
N SER A 356 -10.83 1.86 -6.43
CA SER A 356 -11.19 0.85 -7.42
C SER A 356 -10.96 1.43 -8.81
N LYS A 357 -10.06 0.82 -9.58
CA LYS A 357 -9.74 1.30 -10.94
C LYS A 357 -9.14 0.21 -11.79
N ASN A 358 -9.59 0.10 -13.05
CA ASN A 358 -9.11 -0.85 -14.05
C ASN A 358 -9.04 -2.29 -13.48
N ASP A 359 -10.16 -2.71 -12.91
CA ASP A 359 -10.36 -4.06 -12.35
C ASP A 359 -9.31 -4.47 -11.30
N SER A 360 -8.88 -3.47 -10.51
CA SER A 360 -7.91 -3.62 -9.44
C SER A 360 -8.27 -2.75 -8.25
N LEU A 361 -7.83 -3.17 -7.06
CA LEU A 361 -7.77 -2.31 -5.89
C LEU A 361 -6.40 -1.66 -5.84
N ILE A 362 -6.37 -0.33 -5.90
CA ILE A 362 -5.16 0.47 -5.81
C ILE A 362 -5.02 0.99 -4.39
N ILE A 363 -3.95 0.62 -3.69
CA ILE A 363 -3.64 1.11 -2.34
C ILE A 363 -2.47 2.09 -2.42
N GLN A 364 -2.70 3.31 -1.93
CA GLN A 364 -1.66 4.32 -1.76
C GLN A 364 -1.41 4.58 -0.27
N TYR A 365 -0.15 4.51 0.13
CA TYR A 365 0.30 4.83 1.48
C TYR A 365 0.89 6.25 1.52
N TYR A 366 0.34 7.13 2.36
CA TYR A 366 0.68 8.57 2.36
C TYR A 366 1.93 8.93 3.19
N ARG A 367 2.30 8.13 4.19
CA ARG A 367 3.52 8.35 4.99
C ARG A 367 4.57 7.29 4.66
N ASN A 368 5.84 7.68 4.68
CA ASN A 368 6.94 6.71 4.69
C ASN A 368 6.92 5.99 6.03
N TYR A 369 6.44 4.75 6.02
CA TYR A 369 6.46 3.87 7.18
C TYR A 369 7.74 3.05 7.11
N ASN A 370 8.86 3.63 7.51
CA ASN A 370 10.10 2.85 7.60
C ASN A 370 9.97 1.79 8.71
N ASP A 371 9.22 2.10 9.78
CA ASP A 371 9.00 1.16 10.88
C ASP A 371 7.74 0.30 10.67
N ASN A 372 7.90 -1.02 10.86
CA ASN A 372 6.84 -2.03 10.82
C ASN A 372 6.02 -2.05 9.50
N ARG A 373 6.65 -1.72 8.37
CA ARG A 373 5.99 -1.65 7.05
C ARG A 373 5.19 -2.91 6.73
N LYS A 374 5.79 -4.08 6.96
CA LYS A 374 5.19 -5.39 6.65
C LYS A 374 3.92 -5.66 7.47
N GLU A 375 3.97 -5.44 8.79
CA GLU A 375 2.81 -5.59 9.69
C GLU A 375 1.64 -4.70 9.25
N LYS A 376 1.96 -3.47 8.81
CA LYS A 376 0.96 -2.52 8.30
C LYS A 376 0.34 -2.98 6.99
N GLU A 377 1.14 -3.47 6.06
CA GLU A 377 0.64 -4.04 4.79
C GLU A 377 -0.27 -5.24 5.05
N GLU A 378 0.19 -6.18 5.89
CA GLU A 378 -0.59 -7.38 6.25
C GLU A 378 -1.92 -7.02 6.93
N PHE A 379 -1.92 -6.02 7.82
CA PHE A 379 -3.15 -5.50 8.42
C PHE A 379 -4.16 -5.02 7.37
N VAL A 380 -3.70 -4.23 6.39
CA VAL A 380 -4.57 -3.69 5.32
C VAL A 380 -5.09 -4.81 4.44
N LEU A 381 -4.23 -5.74 4.03
CA LEU A 381 -4.62 -6.86 3.16
C LEU A 381 -5.63 -7.77 3.85
N ARG A 382 -5.46 -8.04 5.15
CA ARG A 382 -6.44 -8.79 5.94
C ARG A 382 -7.78 -8.08 6.03
N LYS A 383 -7.80 -6.74 6.22
CA LYS A 383 -9.04 -5.95 6.20
C LYS A 383 -9.73 -6.04 4.83
N ILE A 384 -9.00 -5.92 3.74
CA ILE A 384 -9.53 -6.06 2.37
C ILE A 384 -10.09 -7.47 2.14
N ASN A 385 -9.31 -8.51 2.46
CA ASN A 385 -9.71 -9.91 2.25
C ASN A 385 -10.97 -10.31 3.04
N THR A 386 -11.22 -9.65 4.18
CA THR A 386 -12.42 -9.89 5.01
C THR A 386 -13.71 -9.47 4.30
N HIS A 387 -13.63 -8.45 3.44
CA HIS A 387 -14.77 -7.82 2.77
C HIS A 387 -14.77 -8.04 1.26
N LEU A 388 -13.90 -8.91 0.78
CA LEU A 388 -13.85 -9.28 -0.63
C LEU A 388 -14.99 -10.26 -0.93
N PRO A 389 -15.82 -10.01 -1.96
CA PRO A 389 -16.79 -11.00 -2.42
C PRO A 389 -16.05 -12.28 -2.82
N ARG A 390 -16.53 -13.42 -2.31
CA ARG A 390 -16.04 -14.74 -2.73
C ARG A 390 -17.08 -15.32 -3.67
N ASP A 391 -16.64 -15.72 -4.86
CA ASP A 391 -17.45 -16.47 -5.82
C ASP A 391 -17.72 -17.90 -5.32
#